data_AF-A0A7R9R7Q4-F1
#
_entry.id   AF-A0A7R9R7Q4-F1
#
_cell.length_a   1.000
_cell.length_b   1.000
_cell.length_c   1.000
_cell.angle_alpha   90.00
_cell.angle_beta   90.00
_cell.angle_gamma   90.00
#
_symmetry.space_group_name_H-M   'P 1'
#
loop_
_entity.id
_entity.type
_entity.pdbx_description
1 polymer ?
#
loop_
_entity_poly.entity_id
_entity_poly.type
_entity_poly.pdbx_seq_one_letter_code
_entity_poly.pdbx_strand_id
1 'polypeptide(L)' 'MRHKSDKSRKPLTIPKHKVLGKGLLRKLLRDAEISVDEFNELLR' A
#
# COMPACT_ATOMS: atom_id res chain seq x y z
N MET A 1 14.66 2.02 -3.54
CA MET A 1 13.89 3.19 -4.03
C MET A 1 13.67 4.14 -2.87
N ARG A 2 13.93 5.44 -3.04
CA ARG A 2 13.61 6.48 -2.04
C ARG A 2 12.47 7.33 -2.56
N HIS A 3 11.56 7.74 -1.69
CA HIS A 3 10.46 8.62 -2.06
C HIS A 3 11.01 10.00 -2.46
N LYS A 4 10.50 10.58 -3.54
CA LYS A 4 11.14 11.71 -4.26
C LYS A 4 11.24 12.99 -3.42
N SER A 5 10.26 13.25 -2.57
CA SER A 5 10.12 14.51 -1.80
C SER A 5 10.17 14.34 -0.29
N ASP A 6 10.02 13.13 0.21
CA ASP A 6 9.88 12.85 1.65
C ASP A 6 10.76 11.66 2.02
N LYS A 7 11.83 11.93 2.76
CA LYS A 7 12.85 10.92 3.09
C LYS A 7 12.38 9.93 4.17
N SER A 8 11.28 10.22 4.87
CA SER A 8 10.73 9.36 5.92
C SER A 8 9.88 8.21 5.36
N ARG A 9 9.31 8.39 4.15
CA ARG A 9 8.44 7.41 3.52
C ARG A 9 9.22 6.20 3.02
N LYS A 10 8.91 5.04 3.59
CA LYS A 10 9.46 3.76 3.15
C LYS A 10 8.75 3.31 1.87
N PRO A 11 9.48 2.76 0.88
CA PRO A 11 8.87 2.23 -0.32
C PRO A 11 8.09 0.94 0.00
N LEU A 12 6.93 0.76 -0.63
CA LEU A 12 6.19 -0.50 -0.64
C LEU A 12 6.14 -1.06 -2.06
N THR A 13 6.55 -2.30 -2.24
CA THR A 13 6.55 -2.96 -3.56
C THR A 13 5.17 -3.53 -3.86
N ILE A 14 4.55 -3.10 -4.96
CA ILE A 14 3.23 -3.57 -5.40
C ILE A 14 3.39 -4.50 -6.62
N PRO A 15 2.95 -5.77 -6.55
CA PRO A 15 2.93 -6.67 -7.70
C PRO A 15 1.99 -6.17 -8.81
N LYS A 16 2.42 -6.30 -10.06
CA LYS A 16 1.64 -5.87 -11.24
C LYS A 16 0.62 -6.95 -11.65
N HIS A 17 -0.43 -7.11 -10.85
CA HIS A 17 -1.56 -7.99 -11.15
C HIS A 17 -2.81 -7.19 -11.52
N LYS A 18 -3.67 -7.75 -12.38
CA LYS A 18 -4.96 -7.14 -12.74
C LYS A 18 -5.89 -6.98 -11.53
N VAL A 19 -5.85 -7.96 -10.61
CA VAL A 19 -6.60 -7.98 -9.35
C VAL A 19 -5.69 -8.53 -8.27
N LEU A 20 -5.68 -7.89 -7.09
CA LEU A 20 -4.96 -8.38 -5.92
C LEU A 20 -5.83 -9.36 -5.13
N GLY A 21 -5.29 -10.54 -4.82
CA GLY A 21 -5.97 -11.48 -3.93
C GLY A 21 -6.05 -10.96 -2.49
N LYS A 22 -7.03 -11.45 -1.72
CA LYS A 22 -7.29 -11.04 -0.32
C LYS A 22 -6.05 -11.07 0.58
N GLY A 23 -5.25 -12.14 0.50
CA GLY A 23 -4.04 -12.30 1.32
C GLY A 23 -2.95 -11.27 0.96
N LEU A 24 -2.75 -11.03 -0.33
CA LEU A 24 -1.79 -10.04 -0.82
C LEU A 24 -2.21 -8.62 -0.44
N LEU A 25 -3.49 -8.27 -0.65
CA LEU A 25 -4.01 -6.96 -0.26
C LEU A 25 -3.83 -6.71 1.24
N ARG A 26 -4.22 -7.67 2.10
CA ARG A 26 -4.06 -7.55 3.56
C ARG A 26 -2.60 -7.40 3.98
N LYS A 27 -1.69 -8.11 3.33
CA LYS A 27 -0.25 -7.96 3.58
C LYS A 27 0.20 -6.53 3.23
N LEU A 28 -0.17 -6.03 2.06
CA LEU A 28 0.21 -4.69 1.62
C LEU A 28 -0.33 -3.59 2.55
N LEU A 29 -1.59 -3.69 3.00
CA LEU A 29 -2.16 -2.74 3.95
C LEU A 29 -1.42 -2.76 5.29
N ARG A 30 -1.08 -3.95 5.79
CA ARG A 30 -0.28 -4.09 7.02
C ARG A 30 1.12 -3.51 6.86
N ASP A 31 1.79 -3.80 5.75
CA ASP A 31 3.15 -3.30 5.47
C ASP A 31 3.14 -1.77 5.24
N ALA A 32 2.00 -1.20 4.81
CA ALA A 32 1.76 0.24 4.71
C ALA A 32 1.32 0.89 6.02
N GLU A 33 1.07 0.11 7.08
CA GLU A 33 0.57 0.57 8.38
C GLU A 33 -0.76 1.36 8.28
N ILE A 34 -1.65 0.97 7.35
CA ILE A 34 -2.98 1.59 7.18
C ILE A 34 -4.11 0.59 7.42
N SER A 35 -5.23 1.10 7.92
CA SER A 35 -6.48 0.38 8.06
C SER A 35 -7.21 0.20 6.72
N VAL A 36 -8.21 -0.68 6.72
CA VAL A 36 -9.08 -0.87 5.55
C VAL A 36 -9.93 0.37 5.27
N ASP A 37 -10.34 1.08 6.32
CA ASP A 37 -11.19 2.28 6.18
C ASP A 37 -10.40 3.44 5.57
N GLU A 38 -9.19 3.72 6.08
CA GLU A 38 -8.27 4.71 5.49
C GLU A 38 -7.95 4.36 4.03
N PHE A 39 -7.75 3.07 3.72
CA PHE A 39 -7.55 2.64 2.35
C PHE A 39 -8.76 2.96 1.46
N ASN A 40 -9.98 2.72 1.94
CA ASN A 40 -11.21 3.02 1.20
C ASN A 40 -11.42 4.53 1.01
N GLU A 41 -11.00 5.35 1.97
CA GLU A 41 -11.02 6.81 1.83
C GLU A 41 -10.07 7.30 0.73
N LEU A 42 -8.89 6.70 0.61
CA LEU A 42 -7.89 7.02 -0.43
C LEU A 42 -8.31 6.61 -1.84
N LEU A 43 -9.33 5.76 -1.99
CA LEU A 43 -9.87 5.36 -3.29
C LEU A 43 -10.89 6.36 -3.86
N ARG A 44 -11.27 7.38 -3.09
CA ARG A 44 -12.18 8.45 -3.52
C ARG A 44 -11.43 9.55 -4.25
#